data_AF-A0A2M6X0M7-F1
#
_entry.id   AF-A0A2M6X0M7-F1
#
_cell.length_a   1.000
_cell.length_b   1.000
_cell.length_c   1.000
_cell.angle_alpha   90.00
_cell.angle_beta   90.00
_cell.angle_gamma   90.00
#
_symmetry.space_group_name_H-M   'P 1'
#
loop_
_entity.id
_entity.type
_entity.pdbx_description
1 polymer ?
#
loop_
_entity_poly.entity_id
_entity_poly.type
_entity_poly.pdbx_seq_one_letter_code
_entity_poly.pdbx_strand_id
1 'polypeptide(L)'
;MHLLRETHLLARDDPDNQERLHLHTELTRMYAAIIRFKAKTWTKQRAHYTETRLANQLQQVENTSWTDKECQRIAKRITKYRRKLLTCIRHPNVLPENNTAERGIWPVVTHRKITSGSRSDKGAQTYQVNKSVMKTSVWRVVTWWLNCARRCTRAPGRQKSPRRQSNNCFAG
;
A
#
# COMPACT_ATOMS: atom_id res chain seq x y z
N MET A 1 5.40 -8.05 0.54
CA MET A 1 6.05 -7.76 1.85
C MET A 1 5.95 -8.98 2.73
N HIS A 2 6.93 -9.88 2.61
CA HIS A 2 6.89 -11.17 3.29
C HIS A 2 7.24 -11.09 4.79
N LEU A 3 7.92 -10.05 5.28
CA LEU A 3 8.43 -10.01 6.66
C LEU A 3 7.33 -10.01 7.74
N LEU A 4 6.35 -9.10 7.66
CA LEU A 4 5.26 -9.06 8.64
C LEU A 4 4.38 -10.30 8.57
N ARG A 5 4.13 -10.81 7.35
CA ARG A 5 3.40 -12.06 7.15
C ARG A 5 4.15 -13.24 7.78
N GLU A 6 5.46 -13.33 7.56
CA GLU A 6 6.33 -14.36 8.13
C GLU A 6 6.30 -14.30 9.65
N THR A 7 6.47 -13.13 10.26
CA THR A 7 6.41 -12.96 11.73
C THR A 7 5.03 -13.29 12.30
N HIS A 8 3.95 -12.97 11.57
CA HIS A 8 2.59 -13.31 11.96
C HIS A 8 2.35 -14.82 11.94
N LEU A 9 2.85 -15.51 10.90
CA LEU A 9 2.76 -16.97 10.82
C LEU A 9 3.53 -17.62 11.97
N LEU A 10 4.75 -17.18 12.25
CA LEU A 10 5.53 -17.71 13.38
C LEU A 10 4.82 -17.54 14.73
N ALA A 11 4.20 -16.38 14.96
CA ALA A 11 3.43 -16.10 16.16
C ALA A 11 2.12 -16.89 16.24
N ARG A 12 1.56 -17.30 15.09
CA ARG A 12 0.36 -18.13 15.01
C ARG A 12 0.68 -19.62 15.20
N ASP A 13 1.80 -20.07 14.66
CA ASP A 13 2.23 -21.47 14.70
C ASP A 13 2.57 -21.91 16.12
N ASP A 14 3.02 -20.98 16.98
CA ASP A 14 3.31 -21.22 18.39
C ASP A 14 2.86 -20.00 19.23
N PRO A 15 1.59 -19.97 19.67
CA PRO A 15 1.01 -18.86 20.41
C PRO A 15 1.57 -18.71 21.84
N ASP A 16 2.11 -19.78 22.42
CA ASP A 16 2.62 -19.74 23.80
C ASP A 16 4.02 -19.12 23.87
N ASN A 17 4.74 -19.12 22.74
CA ASN A 17 6.05 -18.51 22.61
C ASN A 17 5.99 -16.97 22.61
N GLN A 18 6.25 -16.41 23.80
CA GLN A 18 6.25 -14.97 24.05
C GLN A 18 7.28 -14.22 23.20
N GLU A 19 8.42 -14.84 22.83
CA GLU A 19 9.42 -14.18 21.99
C GLU A 19 8.87 -13.90 20.59
N ARG A 20 8.17 -14.88 19.99
CA ARG A 20 7.58 -14.74 18.65
C ARG A 20 6.47 -13.69 18.63
N LEU A 21 5.60 -13.69 19.65
CA LEU A 21 4.55 -12.69 19.82
C LEU A 21 5.14 -11.29 20.02
N HIS A 22 6.15 -11.16 20.88
CA HIS A 22 6.82 -9.89 21.14
C HIS A 22 7.46 -9.33 19.87
N LEU A 23 8.22 -10.15 19.14
CA LEU A 23 8.85 -9.77 17.87
C LEU A 23 7.82 -9.31 16.84
N HIS A 24 6.74 -10.08 16.64
CA HIS A 24 5.68 -9.72 15.70
C HIS A 24 5.00 -8.41 16.09
N THR A 25 4.71 -8.22 17.38
CA THR A 25 4.05 -7.02 17.90
C THR A 25 4.91 -5.78 17.70
N GLU A 26 6.20 -5.84 18.03
CA GLU A 26 7.12 -4.73 17.86
C GLU A 26 7.29 -4.34 16.38
N LEU A 27 7.46 -5.33 15.49
CA LEU A 27 7.53 -5.07 14.04
C LEU A 27 6.24 -4.45 13.50
N THR A 28 5.09 -4.93 13.94
CA THR A 28 3.77 -4.40 13.53
C THR A 28 3.59 -2.96 14.02
N ARG A 29 3.98 -2.65 15.26
CA ARG A 29 3.95 -1.30 15.83
C ARG A 29 4.84 -0.32 15.04
N MET A 30 6.07 -0.72 14.74
CA MET A 30 6.99 0.08 13.92
C MET A 30 6.42 0.34 12.52
N TYR A 31 5.87 -0.69 11.88
CA TYR A 31 5.27 -0.54 10.56
C TYR A 31 4.05 0.38 10.57
N ALA A 32 3.17 0.26 11.56
CA ALA A 32 2.06 1.18 11.75
C ALA A 32 2.53 2.63 11.95
N ALA A 33 3.66 2.83 12.63
CA ALA A 33 4.26 4.16 12.78
C ALA A 33 4.74 4.73 11.43
N ILE A 34 5.30 3.90 10.54
CA ILE A 34 5.67 4.29 9.18
C ILE A 34 4.44 4.71 8.38
N ILE A 35 3.35 3.93 8.43
CA ILE A 35 2.09 4.27 7.75
C ILE A 35 1.56 5.63 8.25
N ARG A 36 1.50 5.81 9.58
CA ARG A 36 1.07 7.08 10.20
C ARG A 36 1.95 8.26 9.80
N PHE A 37 3.26 8.04 9.64
CA PHE A 37 4.17 9.06 9.15
C PHE A 37 3.86 9.44 7.70
N LYS A 38 3.67 8.45 6.81
CA LYS A 38 3.39 8.67 5.38
C LYS A 38 2.02 9.29 5.11
N ALA A 39 1.06 9.12 6.02
CA ALA A 39 -0.25 9.77 5.94
C ALA A 39 -0.20 11.27 6.20
N LYS A 40 0.89 11.80 6.77
CA LYS A 40 1.08 13.21 7.09
C LYS A 40 1.98 13.90 6.05
N THR A 41 1.99 15.23 6.09
CA THR A 41 2.92 16.03 5.27
C THR A 41 4.37 15.64 5.56
N TRP A 42 5.09 15.33 4.49
CA TRP A 42 6.49 14.97 4.56
C TRP A 42 7.35 16.22 4.71
N THR A 43 8.30 16.20 5.64
CA THR A 43 9.36 17.21 5.73
C THR A 43 10.68 16.51 6.03
N LYS A 44 11.79 17.10 5.56
CA LYS A 44 13.13 16.54 5.73
C LYS A 44 13.49 16.32 7.21
N GLN A 45 13.18 17.27 8.07
CA GLN A 45 13.43 17.18 9.51
C GLN A 45 12.64 16.04 10.17
N ARG A 46 11.32 15.96 9.90
CA ARG A 46 10.46 14.90 10.45
C ARG A 46 10.86 13.52 9.96
N ALA A 47 11.25 13.42 8.68
CA ALA A 47 11.75 12.21 8.07
C ALA A 47 13.03 11.73 8.80
N HIS A 48 14.00 12.62 8.98
CA HIS A 48 15.24 12.31 9.68
C HIS A 48 15.01 11.86 11.13
N TYR A 49 14.17 12.59 11.88
CA TYR A 49 13.81 12.22 13.26
C TYR A 49 13.13 10.85 13.33
N THR A 50 12.13 10.63 12.46
CA THR A 50 11.35 9.38 12.44
C THR A 50 12.21 8.19 12.03
N GLU A 51 13.08 8.39 11.03
CA GLU A 51 14.04 7.38 10.59
C GLU A 51 14.99 7.00 11.72
N THR A 52 15.59 7.98 12.39
CA THR A 52 16.55 7.74 13.48
C THR A 52 15.88 6.97 14.63
N ARG A 53 14.67 7.39 15.03
CA ARG A 53 13.90 6.71 16.07
C ARG A 53 13.63 5.25 15.70
N LEU A 54 13.12 4.98 14.49
CA LEU A 54 12.84 3.62 14.04
C LEU A 54 14.10 2.79 13.84
N ALA A 55 15.20 3.40 13.40
CA ALA A 55 16.49 2.73 13.27
C ALA A 55 17.03 2.26 14.64
N ASN A 56 16.83 3.07 15.68
CA ASN A 56 17.18 2.71 17.05
C ASN A 56 16.28 1.58 17.59
N GLN A 57 14.97 1.61 17.31
CA GLN A 57 14.06 0.52 17.69
C GLN A 57 14.43 -0.80 16.98
N LEU A 58 14.79 -0.75 15.70
CA LEU A 58 15.28 -1.94 14.98
C LEU A 58 16.60 -2.45 15.55
N GLN A 59 17.48 -1.55 16.00
CA GLN A 59 18.73 -1.92 16.66
C GLN A 59 18.48 -2.56 18.03
N GLN A 60 17.45 -2.14 18.77
CA GLN A 60 17.03 -2.82 20.00
C GLN A 60 16.58 -4.26 19.71
N VAL A 61 15.72 -4.46 18.70
CA VAL A 61 15.29 -5.80 18.26
C VAL A 61 16.47 -6.68 17.83
N GLU A 62 17.48 -6.10 17.19
CA GLU A 62 18.71 -6.79 16.82
C GLU A 62 19.56 -7.20 18.04
N ASN A 63 19.67 -6.32 19.03
CA ASN A 63 20.47 -6.55 20.23
C ASN A 63 19.78 -7.42 21.29
N THR A 64 18.46 -7.63 21.17
CA THR A 64 17.73 -8.56 22.03
C THR A 64 18.29 -9.97 21.85
N SER A 65 18.61 -10.63 22.97
CA SER A 65 19.01 -12.04 22.97
C SER A 65 17.78 -12.93 22.79
N TRP A 66 17.51 -13.32 21.56
CA TRP A 66 16.44 -14.27 21.22
C TRP A 66 16.90 -15.70 21.49
N THR A 67 16.08 -16.50 22.16
CA THR A 67 16.33 -17.94 22.38
C THR A 67 15.81 -18.75 21.20
N ASP A 68 14.69 -18.33 20.61
CA ASP A 68 14.08 -18.99 19.46
C ASP A 68 14.89 -18.79 18.16
N LYS A 69 15.17 -19.89 17.47
CA LYS A 69 15.98 -19.89 16.23
C LYS A 69 15.34 -19.08 15.09
N GLU A 70 14.02 -19.06 14.99
CA GLU A 70 13.31 -18.30 13.96
C GLU A 70 13.34 -16.80 14.26
N CYS A 71 13.19 -16.41 15.53
CA CYS A 71 13.39 -15.04 15.98
C CYS A 71 14.81 -14.54 15.68
N GLN A 72 15.84 -15.35 15.98
CA GLN A 72 17.24 -15.03 15.63
C GLN A 72 17.44 -14.87 14.11
N ARG A 73 16.84 -15.75 13.30
CA ARG A 73 16.91 -15.68 11.84
C ARG A 73 16.29 -14.39 11.31
N ILE A 74 15.15 -13.98 11.87
CA ILE A 74 14.48 -12.73 11.51
C ILE A 74 15.30 -11.52 11.96
N ALA A 75 15.85 -11.51 13.17
CA ALA A 75 16.72 -10.44 13.66
C ALA A 75 17.91 -10.21 12.72
N LYS A 76 18.61 -11.27 12.33
CA LYS A 76 19.71 -11.20 11.33
C LYS A 76 19.25 -10.66 9.98
N ARG A 77 18.05 -11.04 9.53
CA ARG A 77 17.45 -10.53 8.28
C ARG A 77 17.14 -9.05 8.37
N ILE A 78 16.63 -8.58 9.51
CA ILE A 78 16.37 -7.17 9.79
C ILE A 78 17.66 -6.38 9.72
N THR A 79 18.74 -6.84 10.36
CA THR A 79 20.07 -6.20 10.27
C THR A 79 20.49 -5.99 8.82
N LYS A 80 20.43 -7.06 8.01
CA LYS A 80 20.83 -7.02 6.60
C LYS A 80 20.03 -6.01 5.77
N TYR A 81 18.74 -5.85 6.07
CA TYR A 81 17.83 -5.01 5.27
C TYR A 81 17.40 -3.71 5.96
N ARG A 82 17.94 -3.36 7.13
CA ARG A 82 17.56 -2.19 7.95
C ARG A 82 17.46 -0.90 7.14
N ARG A 83 18.49 -0.59 6.35
CA ARG A 83 18.52 0.61 5.49
C ARG A 83 17.41 0.60 4.43
N LYS A 84 17.11 -0.58 3.86
CA LYS A 84 16.06 -0.73 2.83
C LYS A 84 14.66 -0.57 3.42
N LEU A 85 14.43 -1.09 4.62
CA LEU A 85 13.12 -0.98 5.31
C LEU A 85 12.73 0.48 5.57
N LEU A 86 13.70 1.33 5.91
CA LEU A 86 13.46 2.75 6.22
C LEU A 86 13.57 3.69 5.01
N THR A 87 13.91 3.17 3.82
CA THR A 87 14.07 3.98 2.59
C THR A 87 12.80 4.77 2.23
N CYS A 88 11.63 4.22 2.53
CA CYS A 88 10.35 4.88 2.30
C CYS A 88 10.13 6.17 3.13
N ILE A 89 10.90 6.35 4.21
CA ILE A 89 10.84 7.57 5.05
C ILE A 89 11.66 8.68 4.41
N ARG A 90 12.84 8.35 3.86
CA ARG A 90 13.71 9.31 3.16
C ARG A 90 13.09 9.80 1.86
N HIS A 91 12.45 8.89 1.13
CA HIS A 91 11.89 9.19 -0.19
C HIS A 91 10.36 9.24 -0.12
N PRO A 92 9.73 10.43 -0.22
CA PRO A 92 8.28 10.57 -0.09
C PRO A 92 7.51 9.77 -1.15
N ASN A 93 8.08 9.62 -2.35
CA ASN A 93 7.46 8.91 -3.47
C ASN A 93 7.53 7.38 -3.35
N VAL A 94 8.31 6.84 -2.41
CA VAL A 94 8.44 5.40 -2.21
C VAL A 94 7.36 4.94 -1.23
N LEU A 95 6.55 3.99 -1.67
CA LEU A 95 5.54 3.35 -0.82
C LEU A 95 6.22 2.42 0.21
N PRO A 96 5.66 2.28 1.42
CA PRO A 96 6.19 1.36 2.44
C PRO A 96 5.91 -0.12 2.10
N GLU A 97 4.98 -0.37 1.17
CA GLU A 97 4.48 -1.70 0.82
C GLU A 97 5.10 -2.23 -0.47
N ASN A 98 5.87 -3.32 -0.35
CA ASN A 98 6.32 -4.07 -1.52
C ASN A 98 5.16 -4.69 -2.31
N ASN A 99 4.01 -5.00 -1.68
CA ASN A 99 2.88 -5.63 -2.36
C ASN A 99 2.35 -4.79 -3.53
N THR A 100 2.36 -3.47 -3.39
CA THR A 100 1.91 -2.56 -4.45
C THR A 100 2.91 -2.51 -5.61
N ALA A 101 4.22 -2.53 -5.29
CA ALA A 101 5.27 -2.63 -6.29
C ALA A 101 5.24 -3.98 -7.04
N GLU A 102 5.12 -5.09 -6.28
CA GLU A 102 4.92 -6.44 -6.82
C GLU A 102 3.70 -6.46 -7.74
N ARG A 103 2.51 -6.06 -7.26
CA ARG A 103 1.29 -5.98 -8.09
C ARG A 103 1.48 -5.11 -9.33
N GLY A 104 2.26 -4.03 -9.24
CA GLY A 104 2.57 -3.15 -10.37
C GLY A 104 3.38 -3.83 -11.48
N ILE A 105 4.21 -4.82 -11.11
CA ILE A 105 5.10 -5.57 -12.01
C ILE A 105 4.51 -6.92 -12.45
N TRP A 106 3.62 -7.52 -11.65
CA TRP A 106 3.01 -8.82 -11.91
C TRP A 106 2.41 -8.96 -13.32
N PRO A 107 1.64 -7.99 -13.84
CA PRO A 107 1.12 -8.07 -15.20
C PRO A 107 2.20 -8.22 -16.27
N VAL A 108 3.42 -7.73 -16.02
CA VAL A 108 4.56 -7.88 -16.93
C VAL A 108 5.18 -9.27 -16.78
N VAL A 109 5.36 -9.73 -15.55
CA VAL A 109 5.94 -11.05 -15.24
C VAL A 109 5.04 -12.18 -15.74
N THR A 110 3.74 -12.12 -15.46
CA THR A 110 2.75 -13.10 -15.94
C THR A 110 2.71 -13.15 -17.46
N HIS A 111 2.73 -11.99 -18.11
CA HIS A 111 2.78 -11.94 -19.57
C HIS A 111 4.02 -12.63 -20.13
N ARG A 112 5.22 -12.36 -19.56
CA ARG A 112 6.46 -13.04 -19.97
C ARG A 112 6.38 -14.55 -19.79
N LYS A 113 5.76 -15.01 -18.70
CA LYS A 113 5.57 -16.44 -18.44
C LYS A 113 4.69 -17.10 -19.49
N ILE A 114 3.58 -16.47 -19.88
CA ILE A 114 2.63 -17.02 -20.86
C ILE A 114 3.18 -16.95 -22.28
N THR A 115 3.81 -15.84 -22.65
CA THR A 115 4.26 -15.56 -24.03
C THR A 115 5.70 -15.98 -24.29
N SER A 116 6.39 -16.56 -23.30
CA SER A 116 7.85 -16.77 -23.29
C SER A 116 8.68 -15.48 -23.44
N GLY A 117 8.05 -14.30 -23.35
CA GLY A 117 8.71 -13.00 -23.45
C GLY A 117 9.01 -12.56 -24.89
N SER A 118 9.55 -11.34 -25.01
CA SER A 118 9.99 -10.79 -26.29
C SER A 118 11.37 -11.34 -26.64
N ARG A 119 11.54 -11.92 -27.84
CA ARG A 119 12.82 -12.48 -28.33
C ARG A 119 13.72 -11.45 -29.03
N SER A 120 13.31 -10.18 -29.07
CA SER A 120 14.07 -9.06 -29.63
C SER A 120 13.86 -7.80 -28.80
N ASP A 121 14.86 -6.92 -28.78
CA ASP A 121 14.80 -5.64 -28.06
C ASP A 121 13.66 -4.75 -28.57
N LYS A 122 13.44 -4.75 -29.90
CA LYS A 122 12.30 -4.05 -30.52
C LYS A 122 10.96 -4.56 -29.99
N GLY A 123 10.80 -5.88 -29.83
CA GLY A 123 9.60 -6.47 -29.26
C GLY A 123 9.39 -6.11 -27.78
N ALA A 124 10.48 -6.00 -27.00
CA ALA A 124 10.42 -5.59 -25.60
C ALA A 124 10.03 -4.11 -25.47
N GLN A 125 10.58 -3.24 -26.34
CA GLN A 125 10.29 -1.81 -26.37
C GLN A 125 8.83 -1.54 -26.77
N THR A 126 8.33 -2.19 -27.82
CA THR A 126 6.92 -2.08 -28.24
C THR A 126 5.99 -2.52 -27.10
N TYR A 127 6.32 -3.62 -26.43
CA TYR A 127 5.54 -4.09 -25.29
C TYR A 127 5.54 -3.10 -24.13
N GLN A 128 6.68 -2.46 -23.83
CA GLN A 128 6.79 -1.43 -22.79
C GLN A 128 5.90 -0.23 -23.08
N VAL A 129 5.94 0.30 -24.31
CA VAL A 129 5.10 1.43 -24.74
C VAL A 129 3.62 1.08 -24.65
N ASN A 130 3.23 -0.09 -25.16
CA ASN A 130 1.83 -0.54 -25.08
C ASN A 130 1.36 -0.68 -23.63
N LYS A 131 2.22 -1.20 -22.74
CA LYS A 131 1.92 -1.32 -21.30
C LYS A 131 1.72 0.04 -20.64
N SER A 132 2.52 1.05 -20.98
CA SER A 132 2.39 2.39 -20.40
C SER A 132 1.10 3.07 -20.86
N VAL A 133 0.79 2.99 -22.15
CA VAL A 133 -0.44 3.54 -22.73
C VAL A 133 -1.68 2.88 -22.10
N MET A 134 -1.72 1.55 -22.05
CA MET A 134 -2.84 0.84 -21.43
C MET A 134 -3.01 1.20 -19.94
N LYS A 135 -1.91 1.29 -19.17
CA LYS A 135 -1.98 1.73 -17.76
C LYS A 135 -2.61 3.12 -17.65
N THR A 136 -2.21 4.08 -18.47
CA THR A 136 -2.74 5.45 -18.43
C THR A 136 -4.20 5.53 -18.88
N SER A 137 -4.58 4.81 -19.93
CA SER A 137 -5.96 4.81 -20.45
C SER A 137 -6.96 4.18 -19.48
N VAL A 138 -6.61 3.05 -18.86
CA VAL A 138 -7.44 2.42 -17.82
C VAL A 138 -7.60 3.35 -16.61
N TRP A 139 -6.52 4.04 -16.21
CA TRP A 139 -6.58 5.00 -15.11
C TRP A 139 -7.58 6.12 -15.39
N ARG A 140 -7.54 6.72 -16.59
CA ARG A 140 -8.43 7.81 -16.99
C ARG A 140 -9.91 7.41 -17.00
N VAL A 141 -10.24 6.21 -17.49
CA VAL A 141 -11.63 5.72 -17.53
C VAL A 141 -12.18 5.46 -16.12
N VAL A 142 -11.40 4.83 -15.24
CA VAL A 142 -11.81 4.55 -13.85
C VAL A 142 -11.98 5.85 -13.06
N THR A 143 -11.06 6.81 -13.22
CA THR A 143 -11.17 8.11 -12.56
C THR A 143 -12.36 8.93 -13.07
N TRP A 144 -12.63 8.89 -14.39
CA TRP A 144 -13.80 9.54 -14.98
C TRP A 144 -15.10 8.94 -14.45
N TRP A 145 -15.21 7.61 -14.41
CA TRP A 145 -16.39 6.92 -13.91
C TRP A 145 -16.65 7.20 -12.42
N LEU A 146 -15.61 7.13 -11.57
CA LEU A 146 -15.72 7.46 -10.15
C LEU A 146 -16.12 8.93 -9.91
N ASN A 147 -15.62 9.86 -10.73
CA ASN A 147 -15.99 11.27 -10.64
C ASN A 147 -17.40 11.54 -11.15
N CYS A 148 -17.86 10.88 -12.21
CA CYS A 148 -19.23 10.93 -12.68
C CYS A 148 -20.21 10.33 -11.65
N ALA A 149 -19.89 9.18 -11.06
CA ALA A 149 -20.72 8.56 -10.03
C ALA A 149 -20.87 9.44 -8.76
N ARG A 150 -19.80 10.09 -8.31
CA ARG A 150 -19.84 11.06 -7.20
C ARG A 150 -20.61 12.34 -7.55
N ARG A 151 -20.65 12.72 -8.83
CA ARG A 151 -21.44 13.87 -9.30
C ARG A 151 -22.94 13.56 -9.28
N CYS A 152 -23.31 12.32 -9.55
CA CYS A 152 -24.71 11.87 -9.47
C CYS A 152 -25.24 11.77 -8.02
N THR A 153 -24.40 11.43 -7.04
CA THR A 153 -24.83 11.33 -5.62
C THR A 153 -24.92 12.66 -4.88
N ARG A 154 -24.42 13.75 -5.48
CA ARG A 154 -24.52 15.13 -4.95
C ARG A 154 -25.64 15.96 -5.59
N ALA A 155 -26.46 15.38 -6.45
CA ALA A 155 -27.65 16.07 -6.95
C ALA A 155 -28.63 16.29 -5.79
N PRO A 156 -29.02 17.54 -5.46
CA PRO A 156 -30.09 17.76 -4.49
C PRO A 156 -31.37 17.13 -5.06
N GLY A 157 -32.04 16.33 -4.23
CA GLY A 157 -33.22 15.58 -4.62
C GLY A 157 -34.25 16.46 -5.32
N ARG A 158 -34.76 15.98 -6.46
CA ARG A 158 -35.98 16.52 -7.10
C ARG A 158 -37.08 16.58 -6.04
N GLN A 159 -37.41 17.77 -5.55
CA GLN A 159 -38.68 18.01 -4.87
C GLN A 159 -39.80 17.68 -5.86
N LYS A 160 -40.64 16.70 -5.51
CA LYS A 160 -41.89 16.46 -6.23
C LYS A 160 -42.79 17.67 -6.00
N SER A 161 -43.12 18.40 -7.05
CA SER A 161 -44.13 19.47 -7.02
C SER A 161 -45.49 18.91 -6.58
N PRO A 162 -46.22 19.52 -5.62
CA PRO A 162 -47.55 19.07 -5.26
C PRO A 162 -48.53 19.29 -6.42
N ARG A 163 -49.42 18.31 -6.64
CA ARG A 163 -50.57 18.43 -7.54
C ARG A 163 -51.36 19.70 -7.17
N ARG A 164 -51.57 20.60 -8.14
CA ARG A 164 -52.56 21.68 -8.02
C ARG A 164 -53.93 21.03 -7.84
N GLN A 165 -54.51 21.19 -6.66
CA GLN A 165 -55.93 20.99 -6.45
C GLN A 165 -56.68 22.09 -7.20
N SER A 166 -57.67 21.66 -7.95
CA SER A 166 -58.73 22.45 -8.56
C SER A 166 -59.42 23.34 -7.53
N ASN A 167 -59.66 24.60 -7.88
CA ASN A 167 -60.84 25.33 -7.42
C ASN A 167 -61.35 26.21 -8.58
N ASN A 168 -62.65 26.02 -8.85
CA ASN A 168 -63.48 26.74 -9.81
C ASN A 168 -63.53 28.25 -9.51
N CYS A 169 -63.74 29.06 -10.54
CA CYS A 169 -64.75 30.14 -10.56
C CYS A 169 -64.89 30.76 -11.97
N PHE A 170 -66.06 30.55 -12.57
CA PHE A 170 -66.90 31.39 -13.46
C PHE A 170 -66.33 32.63 -14.17
N ALA A 171 -66.62 32.76 -15.48
CA ALA A 171 -67.51 33.80 -16.06
C ALA A 171 -67.30 33.92 -17.59
N GLY A 172 -68.40 33.96 -18.36
CA GLY A 172 -68.40 34.30 -19.80
C GLY A 172 -69.29 33.39 -20.62
#